data_AF-A0A816F3F7-F1
#
_entry.id   AF-A0A816F3F7-F1
#
_cell.length_a   1.000
_cell.length_b   1.000
_cell.length_c   1.000
_cell.angle_alpha   90.00
_cell.angle_beta   90.00
_cell.angle_gamma   90.00
#
_symmetry.space_group_name_H-M   'P 1'
#
loop_
_entity.id
_entity.type
_entity.pdbx_description
1 polymer ?
#
loop_
_entity_poly.entity_id
_entity_poly.type
_entity_poly.pdbx_seq_one_letter_code
_entity_poly.pdbx_strand_id
1 'polypeptide(L)'
;MLQRVENNLQDILCAVETLTRYLSRIKNDEYFKIFFESIRAEAKFLTDEPSLPRIRKPPARYADSLPLPIFHETIYDFYHHEYLDVIDKIINLLDSRFKQSVFPLLCKVERFIISKANGATDGDDPVVLNDINEFLIEDIDVERLQRELIMLPDFFAS
;
A
#
# COMPACT_ATOMS: atom_id res chain seq x y z
N MET A 1 4.95 26.67 0.13
CA MET A 1 4.82 26.05 -1.19
C MET A 1 4.61 24.56 -0.99
N LEU A 2 3.36 24.09 -0.91
CA LEU A 2 3.08 22.67 -1.15
C LEU A 2 2.97 22.53 -2.66
N GLN A 3 3.98 21.93 -3.31
CA GLN A 3 3.85 21.49 -4.68
C GLN A 3 2.70 20.48 -4.72
N ARG A 4 1.59 20.87 -5.34
CA ARG A 4 0.50 19.97 -5.69
C ARG A 4 1.04 19.09 -6.79
N VAL A 5 1.67 17.97 -6.41
CA VAL A 5 2.05 16.95 -7.38
C VAL A 5 0.73 16.34 -7.85
N GLU A 6 0.38 16.54 -9.11
CA GLU A 6 -0.75 15.89 -9.77
C GLU A 6 -0.39 14.42 -9.96
N ASN A 7 -0.40 13.67 -8.87
CA ASN A 7 -0.22 12.22 -8.92
C ASN A 7 -1.51 11.64 -9.45
N ASN A 8 -1.46 11.10 -10.66
CA ASN A 8 -2.53 10.28 -11.18
C ASN A 8 -2.62 8.99 -10.33
N LEU A 9 -3.74 8.27 -10.40
CA LEU A 9 -3.96 7.06 -9.60
C LEU A 9 -2.90 5.99 -9.90
N GLN A 10 -2.37 5.97 -11.12
CA GLN A 10 -1.33 5.02 -11.56
C GLN A 10 0.01 5.29 -10.90
N ASP A 11 0.38 6.55 -10.72
CA ASP A 11 1.59 6.97 -10.02
C ASP A 11 1.51 6.55 -8.56
N ILE A 12 0.33 6.68 -7.95
CA ILE A 12 0.07 6.22 -6.57
C ILE A 12 0.23 4.71 -6.48
N LEU A 13 -0.41 3.94 -7.38
CA LEU A 13 -0.28 2.48 -7.38
C LEU A 13 1.16 2.02 -7.65
N CYS A 14 1.87 2.68 -8.57
CA CYS A 14 3.27 2.42 -8.87
C CYS A 14 4.17 2.70 -7.66
N ALA A 15 3.93 3.80 -6.93
CA ALA A 15 4.64 4.13 -5.70
C ALA A 15 4.39 3.07 -4.62
N VAL A 16 3.15 2.59 -4.48
CA VAL A 16 2.79 1.52 -3.53
C VAL A 16 3.49 0.20 -3.89
N GLU A 17 3.53 -0.17 -5.18
CA GLU A 17 4.28 -1.36 -5.62
C GLU A 17 5.77 -1.23 -5.31
N THR A 18 6.35 -0.06 -5.59
CA THR A 18 7.77 0.22 -5.34
C THR A 18 8.09 0.12 -3.85
N LEU A 19 7.24 0.71 -3.00
CA LEU A 19 7.34 0.63 -1.56
C LEU A 19 7.24 -0.81 -1.08
N THR A 20 6.29 -1.59 -1.60
CA THR A 20 6.10 -3.00 -1.22
C THR A 20 7.32 -3.85 -1.58
N ARG A 21 7.92 -3.62 -2.76
CA ARG A 21 9.17 -4.28 -3.19
C ARG A 21 10.34 -3.89 -2.28
N TYR A 22 10.45 -2.63 -1.90
CA TYR A 22 11.47 -2.18 -0.97
C TYR A 22 11.32 -2.83 0.41
N LEU A 23 10.10 -2.83 0.97
CA LEU A 23 9.78 -3.48 2.24
C LEU A 23 10.10 -4.98 2.22
N SER A 24 9.77 -5.65 1.12
CA SER A 24 10.12 -7.06 0.91
C SER A 24 11.63 -7.29 0.84
N ARG A 25 12.40 -6.32 0.33
CA ARG A 25 13.86 -6.41 0.23
C ARG A 25 14.55 -6.23 1.59
N ILE A 26 14.03 -5.34 2.43
CA ILE A 26 14.59 -5.11 3.78
C ILE A 26 14.17 -6.20 4.77
N LYS A 27 13.18 -7.04 4.41
CA LYS A 27 12.81 -8.27 5.12
C LYS A 27 13.89 -9.35 4.97
N ASN A 28 15.10 -9.06 5.41
CA ASN A 28 16.25 -9.96 5.40
C ASN A 28 17.09 -9.70 6.65
N ASP A 29 17.55 -10.79 7.27
CA ASP A 29 18.40 -10.84 8.45
C ASP A 29 19.63 -9.91 8.35
N GLU A 30 20.23 -9.78 7.16
CA GLU A 30 21.38 -8.88 6.95
C GLU A 30 21.00 -7.40 7.13
N TYR A 31 19.85 -6.99 6.61
CA TYR A 31 19.36 -5.61 6.76
C TYR A 31 18.94 -5.34 8.20
N PHE A 32 18.31 -6.31 8.86
CA PHE A 32 17.98 -6.20 10.27
C PHE A 32 19.24 -6.03 11.12
N LYS A 33 20.29 -6.82 10.86
CA LYS A 33 21.54 -6.73 11.61
C LYS A 33 22.14 -5.32 11.53
N ILE A 34 22.23 -4.76 10.32
CA ILE A 34 22.76 -3.40 10.10
C ILE A 34 21.90 -2.36 10.83
N PHE A 35 20.57 -2.49 10.74
CA PHE A 35 19.62 -1.62 11.40
C PHE A 35 19.70 -1.69 12.93
N PHE A 36 19.82 -2.90 13.48
CA PHE A 36 19.91 -3.11 14.92
C PHE A 36 21.23 -2.58 15.48
N GLU A 37 22.35 -2.82 14.78
CA GLU A 37 23.66 -2.30 15.17
C GLU A 37 23.73 -0.77 15.10
N SER A 38 23.13 -0.15 14.08
CA SER A 38 23.11 1.32 13.97
C SER A 38 22.30 1.97 15.11
N ILE A 39 21.12 1.44 15.42
CA ILE A 39 20.30 1.91 16.54
C ILE A 39 21.03 1.68 17.87
N ARG A 40 21.65 0.52 18.05
CA ARG A 40 22.40 0.23 19.29
C ARG A 40 23.58 1.18 19.47
N ALA A 41 24.27 1.55 18.39
CA ALA A 41 25.37 2.51 18.44
C ALA A 41 24.89 3.92 18.82
N GLU A 42 23.75 4.36 18.29
CA GLU A 42 23.15 5.67 18.59
C GLU A 42 22.55 5.72 20.00
N ALA A 43 21.85 4.66 20.42
CA ALA A 43 21.21 4.56 21.71
C ALA A 43 22.20 4.36 22.88
N LYS A 44 23.46 3.99 22.60
CA LYS A 44 24.49 3.68 23.60
C LYS A 44 24.66 4.75 24.68
N PHE A 45 24.42 6.02 24.34
CA PHE A 45 24.58 7.16 25.26
C PHE A 45 23.24 7.77 25.69
N LEU A 46 22.11 7.26 25.18
CA LEU A 46 20.79 7.82 25.39
C LEU A 46 19.94 7.00 26.37
N THR A 47 20.12 5.68 26.40
CA THR A 47 19.28 4.76 27.18
C THR A 47 20.07 3.58 27.72
N ASP A 48 19.56 2.95 28.79
CA ASP A 48 20.07 1.70 29.32
C ASP A 48 19.94 0.54 28.31
N GLU A 49 20.68 -0.55 28.55
CA GLU A 49 20.58 -1.74 27.69
C GLU A 49 19.16 -2.31 27.67
N PRO A 50 18.65 -2.70 26.48
CA PRO A 50 17.32 -3.27 26.36
C PRO A 50 17.22 -4.58 27.15
N SER A 51 16.05 -4.82 27.74
CA SER A 51 15.75 -6.06 28.47
C SER A 51 14.56 -6.77 27.82
N LEU A 52 14.55 -8.11 27.89
CA LEU A 52 13.44 -8.89 27.37
C LEU A 52 12.15 -8.59 28.17
N PRO A 53 11.00 -8.42 27.50
CA PRO A 53 9.73 -8.23 28.18
C PRO A 53 9.45 -9.40 29.12
N ARG A 54 8.97 -9.11 30.33
CA ARG A 54 8.61 -10.14 31.29
C ARG A 54 7.41 -10.94 30.78
N ILE A 55 7.65 -12.16 30.30
CA ILE A 55 6.58 -13.10 29.91
C ILE A 55 5.84 -13.54 31.18
N ARG A 56 4.55 -13.23 31.25
CA ARG A 56 3.67 -13.72 32.33
C ARG A 56 3.15 -15.09 31.94
N LYS A 57 3.38 -16.10 32.80
CA LYS A 57 2.75 -17.41 32.62
C LYS A 57 1.23 -17.28 32.75
N PRO A 58 0.44 -17.90 31.86
CA PRO A 58 -1.00 -17.92 32.02
C PRO A 58 -1.39 -18.62 33.34
N PRO A 59 -2.51 -18.23 33.98
CA PRO A 59 -2.99 -18.93 35.17
C PRO A 59 -3.21 -20.42 34.86
N ALA A 60 -2.87 -21.31 35.80
CA ALA A 60 -2.89 -22.77 35.60
C ALA A 60 -4.24 -23.31 35.08
N ARG A 61 -5.35 -22.63 35.38
CA ARG A 61 -6.69 -22.98 34.89
C ARG A 61 -6.87 -22.87 33.37
N TYR A 62 -6.01 -22.11 32.69
CA TYR A 62 -6.06 -21.84 31.25
C TYR A 62 -4.83 -22.37 30.51
N ALA A 63 -3.98 -23.16 31.17
CA ALA A 63 -2.73 -23.65 30.60
C ALA A 63 -2.95 -24.55 29.36
N ASP A 64 -4.05 -25.31 29.33
CA ASP A 64 -4.38 -26.22 28.23
C ASP A 64 -5.16 -25.54 27.09
N SER A 65 -5.73 -24.36 27.33
CA SER A 65 -6.59 -23.65 26.37
C SER A 65 -5.90 -22.49 25.64
N LEU A 66 -4.74 -22.05 26.12
CA LEU A 66 -4.02 -20.91 25.56
C LEU A 66 -2.79 -21.38 24.77
N PRO A 67 -2.47 -20.73 23.65
CA PRO A 67 -1.20 -20.94 22.97
C PRO A 67 -0.03 -20.72 23.93
N LEU A 68 1.00 -21.57 23.84
CA LEU A 68 2.24 -21.39 24.60
C LEU A 68 2.85 -20.02 24.27
N PRO A 69 3.33 -19.27 25.29
CA PRO A 69 4.06 -18.03 25.04
C PRO A 69 5.28 -18.29 24.16
N ILE A 70 5.54 -17.43 23.18
CA ILE A 70 6.77 -17.45 22.41
C ILE A 70 7.91 -17.01 23.33
N PHE A 71 8.87 -17.90 23.57
CA PHE A 71 10.07 -17.57 24.34
C PHE A 71 11.17 -17.16 23.37
N HIS A 72 11.65 -15.93 23.49
CA HIS A 72 12.84 -15.48 22.77
C HIS A 72 14.06 -15.68 23.67
N GLU A 73 15.06 -16.39 23.17
CA GLU A 73 16.28 -16.68 23.93
C GLU A 73 17.16 -15.43 24.08
N THR A 74 17.13 -14.54 23.09
CA THR A 74 17.91 -13.30 23.09
C THR A 74 17.08 -12.06 22.78
N ILE A 75 17.57 -10.91 23.24
CA ILE A 75 17.01 -9.59 22.90
C ILE A 75 17.03 -9.35 21.39
N TYR A 76 18.07 -9.85 20.72
CA TYR A 76 18.20 -9.78 19.27
C TYR A 76 17.04 -10.52 18.59
N ASP A 77 16.73 -11.75 19.03
CA ASP A 77 15.65 -12.55 18.44
C ASP A 77 14.28 -11.93 18.68
N PHE A 78 14.07 -11.30 19.84
CA PHE A 78 12.84 -10.58 20.14
C PHE A 78 12.62 -9.41 19.17
N TYR A 79 13.62 -8.51 19.03
CA TYR A 79 13.50 -7.37 18.12
C TYR A 79 13.55 -7.78 16.65
N HIS A 80 14.21 -8.89 16.32
CA HIS A 80 14.19 -9.45 14.98
C HIS A 80 12.77 -9.90 14.59
N HIS A 81 12.11 -10.64 15.48
CA HIS A 81 10.74 -11.07 15.29
C HIS A 81 9.79 -9.87 15.14
N GLU A 82 9.89 -8.87 16.03
CA GLU A 82 9.09 -7.64 15.94
C GLU A 82 9.35 -6.86 14.64
N TYR A 83 10.62 -6.77 14.20
CA TYR A 83 10.99 -6.10 12.96
C TYR A 83 10.30 -6.74 11.75
N LEU A 84 10.35 -8.07 11.65
CA LEU A 84 9.71 -8.82 10.56
C LEU A 84 8.18 -8.71 10.62
N ASP A 85 7.60 -8.82 11.82
CA ASP A 85 6.16 -8.72 12.02
C ASP A 85 5.62 -7.33 11.64
N VAL A 86 6.33 -6.26 11.98
CA VAL A 86 5.96 -4.90 11.57
C VAL A 86 6.01 -4.75 10.05
N ILE A 87 7.06 -5.24 9.39
CA ILE A 87 7.17 -5.18 7.92
C ILE A 87 6.02 -5.96 7.28
N ASP A 88 5.72 -7.16 7.77
CA ASP A 88 4.64 -8.00 7.25
C ASP A 88 3.28 -7.34 7.43
N LYS A 89 3.03 -6.72 8.60
CA LYS A 89 1.82 -5.93 8.83
C LYS A 89 1.70 -4.78 7.85
N ILE A 90 2.78 -4.04 7.58
CA ILE A 90 2.75 -2.93 6.63
C ILE A 90 2.45 -3.43 5.22
N ILE A 91 3.13 -4.49 4.76
CA ILE A 91 2.89 -5.09 3.44
C ILE A 91 1.43 -5.55 3.32
N ASN A 92 0.92 -6.26 4.33
CA ASN A 92 -0.47 -6.74 4.34
C ASN A 92 -1.48 -5.59 4.33
N LEU A 93 -1.21 -4.49 5.04
CA LEU A 93 -2.06 -3.31 5.03
C LEU A 93 -2.04 -2.60 3.67
N LEU A 94 -0.87 -2.48 3.03
CA LEU A 94 -0.74 -1.92 1.69
C LEU A 94 -1.51 -2.77 0.68
N ASP A 95 -1.34 -4.08 0.74
CA ASP A 95 -2.06 -5.02 -0.13
C ASP A 95 -3.57 -4.94 0.08
N SER A 96 -4.03 -5.00 1.33
CA SER A 96 -5.46 -4.91 1.65
C SER A 96 -6.09 -3.59 1.22
N ARG A 97 -5.32 -2.50 1.23
CA ARG A 97 -5.83 -1.17 0.88
C ARG A 97 -5.81 -0.90 -0.61
N PHE A 98 -4.76 -1.31 -1.32
CA PHE A 98 -4.53 -0.90 -2.72
C PHE A 98 -4.78 -2.00 -3.75
N LYS A 99 -4.88 -3.29 -3.35
CA LYS A 99 -5.30 -4.39 -4.26
C LYS A 99 -6.81 -4.62 -4.28
N GLN A 100 -7.60 -3.59 -3.94
CA GLN A 100 -9.04 -3.67 -4.05
C GLN A 100 -9.45 -3.68 -5.54
N SER A 101 -10.50 -4.43 -5.88
CA SER A 101 -10.99 -4.58 -7.26
C SER A 101 -11.38 -3.26 -7.94
N VAL A 102 -11.65 -2.22 -7.13
CA VAL A 102 -12.03 -0.87 -7.57
C VAL A 102 -10.88 -0.11 -8.24
N PHE A 103 -9.63 -0.30 -7.81
CA PHE A 103 -8.50 0.48 -8.33
C PHE A 103 -8.21 0.23 -9.83
N PRO A 104 -8.20 -1.02 -10.32
CA PRO A 104 -8.07 -1.28 -11.76
C PRO A 104 -9.15 -0.59 -12.61
N LEU A 105 -10.39 -0.53 -12.13
CA LEU A 105 -11.51 0.15 -12.80
C LEU A 105 -11.30 1.67 -12.83
N LEU A 106 -10.92 2.26 -11.69
CA LEU A 106 -10.59 3.69 -11.63
C LEU A 106 -9.41 4.06 -12.54
N CYS A 107 -8.39 3.20 -12.64
CA CYS A 107 -7.28 3.42 -13.59
C CYS A 107 -7.73 3.36 -15.05
N LYS A 108 -8.71 2.52 -15.40
CA LYS A 108 -9.32 2.50 -16.74
C LYS A 108 -10.08 3.80 -17.01
N VAL A 109 -10.90 4.26 -16.07
CA VAL A 109 -11.62 5.55 -16.16
C VAL A 109 -10.66 6.72 -16.34
N GLU A 110 -9.62 6.78 -15.51
CA GLU A 110 -8.61 7.83 -15.58
C GLU A 110 -7.89 7.86 -16.93
N ARG A 111 -7.45 6.70 -17.45
CA ARG A 111 -6.86 6.59 -18.79
C ARG A 111 -7.80 7.06 -19.88
N PHE A 112 -9.07 6.66 -19.78
CA PHE A 112 -10.09 7.02 -20.75
C PHE A 112 -10.32 8.54 -20.78
N ILE A 113 -10.42 9.19 -19.62
CA ILE A 113 -10.57 10.65 -19.54
C ILE A 113 -9.32 11.36 -20.10
N ILE A 114 -8.13 10.91 -19.73
CA ILE A 114 -6.86 11.49 -20.21
C ILE A 114 -6.72 11.30 -21.73
N SER A 115 -7.06 10.13 -22.28
CA SER A 115 -6.95 9.88 -23.72
C SER A 115 -7.92 10.76 -24.51
N LYS A 116 -9.14 10.94 -24.00
CA LYS A 116 -10.14 11.81 -24.61
C LYS A 116 -9.78 13.28 -24.52
N ALA A 117 -9.24 13.74 -23.39
CA ALA A 117 -8.72 15.11 -23.25
C ALA A 117 -7.60 15.42 -24.26
N ASN A 118 -6.76 14.43 -24.59
CA ASN A 118 -5.68 14.56 -25.57
C ASN A 118 -6.13 14.35 -27.03
N GLY A 119 -7.42 14.16 -27.30
CA GLY A 119 -7.96 13.96 -28.65
C GLY A 119 -7.62 12.60 -29.28
N ALA A 120 -7.12 11.63 -28.51
CA ALA A 120 -6.82 10.29 -29.00
C ALA A 120 -8.10 9.42 -29.02
N THR A 121 -8.33 8.71 -30.14
CA THR A 121 -9.46 7.78 -30.30
C THR A 121 -9.23 6.40 -29.69
N ASP A 122 -8.03 6.15 -29.14
CA ASP A 122 -7.65 4.84 -28.57
C ASP A 122 -8.47 4.43 -27.33
N GLY A 123 -9.22 5.37 -26.74
CA GLY A 123 -10.10 5.12 -25.60
C GLY A 123 -11.52 4.63 -25.93
N ASP A 124 -11.93 4.60 -27.20
CA ASP A 124 -13.29 4.18 -27.62
C ASP A 124 -13.50 2.66 -27.64
N ASP A 125 -12.68 1.89 -26.93
CA ASP A 125 -12.85 0.45 -26.84
C ASP A 125 -14.20 0.16 -26.14
N PRO A 126 -15.19 -0.46 -26.83
CA PRO A 126 -16.51 -0.71 -26.27
C PRO A 126 -16.46 -1.58 -25.00
N VAL A 127 -15.39 -2.35 -24.81
CA VAL A 127 -15.16 -3.14 -23.60
C VAL A 127 -14.91 -2.24 -22.38
N VAL A 128 -14.12 -1.18 -22.54
CA VAL A 128 -13.82 -0.23 -21.45
C VAL A 128 -15.06 0.57 -21.08
N LEU A 129 -15.83 1.00 -22.07
CA LEU A 129 -17.10 1.70 -21.85
C LEU A 129 -18.14 0.83 -21.14
N ASN A 130 -18.22 -0.46 -21.47
CA ASN A 130 -19.09 -1.40 -20.79
C ASN A 130 -18.65 -1.67 -19.34
N ASP A 131 -17.34 -1.85 -19.09
CA ASP A 131 -16.80 -2.02 -17.73
C ASP A 131 -17.08 -0.79 -16.85
N ILE A 132 -16.94 0.42 -17.42
CA ILE A 132 -17.21 1.69 -16.73
C ILE A 132 -18.71 1.84 -16.47
N ASN A 133 -19.55 1.51 -17.46
CA ASN A 133 -21.00 1.53 -17.31
C ASN A 133 -21.41 0.56 -16.20
N GLU A 134 -21.01 -0.71 -16.25
CA GLU A 134 -21.33 -1.70 -15.22
C GLU A 134 -20.92 -1.27 -13.79
N PHE A 135 -19.79 -0.58 -13.66
CA PHE A 135 -19.30 -0.10 -12.37
C PHE A 135 -19.98 1.19 -11.88
N LEU A 136 -20.44 2.07 -12.79
CA LEU A 136 -20.98 3.39 -12.48
C LEU A 136 -22.42 3.58 -12.98
N ILE A 137 -23.18 2.49 -13.20
CA ILE A 137 -24.56 2.49 -13.70
C ILE A 137 -25.46 3.47 -12.92
N GLU A 138 -25.25 3.60 -11.61
CA GLU A 138 -26.05 4.48 -10.74
C GLU A 138 -25.55 5.93 -10.74
N ASP A 139 -24.29 6.15 -11.08
CA ASP A 139 -23.60 7.44 -10.93
C ASP A 139 -23.39 8.18 -12.26
N ILE A 140 -23.42 7.49 -13.40
CA ILE A 140 -23.05 8.03 -14.71
C ILE A 140 -24.10 7.71 -15.78
N ASP A 141 -24.62 8.76 -16.41
CA ASP A 141 -25.33 8.68 -17.69
C ASP A 141 -24.30 8.64 -18.83
N VAL A 142 -24.11 7.45 -19.41
CA VAL A 142 -23.11 7.20 -20.45
C VAL A 142 -23.38 8.00 -21.73
N GLU A 143 -24.64 8.23 -22.11
CA GLU A 143 -24.98 9.01 -23.32
C GLU A 143 -24.67 10.49 -23.13
N ARG A 144 -24.83 10.99 -21.90
CA ARG A 144 -24.42 12.34 -21.54
C ARG A 144 -22.89 12.45 -21.47
N LEU A 145 -22.22 11.48 -20.85
CA LEU A 145 -20.77 11.43 -20.74
C LEU A 145 -20.09 11.43 -22.11
N GLN A 146 -20.58 10.63 -23.07
CA GLN A 146 -20.05 10.61 -24.44
C GLN A 146 -20.15 11.97 -25.14
N ARG A 147 -21.28 12.67 -24.96
CA ARG A 147 -21.46 14.03 -25.52
C ARG A 147 -20.52 15.04 -24.89
N GLU A 148 -20.34 14.99 -23.57
CA GLU A 148 -19.42 15.87 -22.84
C GLU A 148 -17.95 15.58 -23.20
N LEU A 149 -17.59 14.31 -23.44
CA LEU A 149 -16.24 13.90 -23.85
C LEU A 149 -15.85 14.33 -25.26
N ILE A 150 -16.80 14.39 -26.20
CA ILE A 150 -16.54 14.90 -27.56
C ILE A 150 -16.18 16.39 -27.53
N MET A 151 -16.77 17.14 -26.59
CA MET A 151 -16.56 18.58 -26.42
C MET A 151 -15.29 18.90 -25.62
N LEU A 152 -14.71 17.90 -24.94
CA LEU A 152 -13.62 18.05 -23.99
C LEU A 152 -12.31 18.60 -24.63
N PRO A 153 -11.87 18.16 -25.82
CA PRO A 153 -10.70 18.72 -26.49
C PRO A 153 -10.81 20.21 -26.80
N ASP A 154 -12.01 20.70 -27.12
CA ASP A 154 -12.25 22.11 -27.47
C ASP A 154 -12.02 23.05 -26.28
N PHE A 155 -12.12 22.55 -25.04
CA PHE A 155 -11.86 23.32 -23.82
C PHE A 155 -10.38 23.40 -23.44
N PHE A 156 -9.54 22.44 -23.88
CA PHE A 156 -8.11 22.39 -23.56
C PHE A 156 -7.22 22.90 -24.70
N ALA A 157 -7.79 23.13 -25.89
CA ALA A 157 -7.09 23.65 -27.07
C ALA A 157 -7.09 25.19 -27.20
N SER A 158 -7.64 25.92 -26.22
CA SER A 158 -7.68 27.40 -26.18
C SER A 158 -6.62 28.02 -25.27
#